data_AF-L1NK09-F1
#
_entry.id   AF-L1NK09-F1
#
_cell.length_a   1.000
_cell.length_b   1.000
_cell.length_c   1.000
_cell.angle_alpha   90.00
_cell.angle_beta   90.00
_cell.angle_gamma   90.00
#
_symmetry.space_group_name_H-M   'P 1'
#
loop_
_entity.id
_entity.type
_entity.pdbx_description
1 polymer ?
#
loop_
_entity_poly.entity_id
_entity_poly.type
_entity_poly.pdbx_seq_one_letter_code
_entity_poly.pdbx_strand_id
1 'polypeptide(L)'
;MKRIKKVVVLSFTILCLLPNMANAAREKNRKNLEKIDWNPVIEAIIMVESGGNRFAKSGRSVGAMQITPILVSECNRILKKRNRRKKFTLADRYSVKKSKEMFLLIQSFHNPANNIEQAIRSWNGGLTCSAKRTQCYYNKVMREMKKAK
;
A
#
# COMPACT_ATOMS: atom_id res chain seq x y z
N MET A 1 26.70 -55.61 -13.60
CA MET A 1 26.22 -54.28 -14.06
C MET A 1 24.75 -54.23 -14.55
N LYS A 2 23.77 -54.84 -13.85
CA LYS A 2 22.34 -54.75 -14.24
C LYS A 2 21.39 -54.24 -13.14
N ARG A 3 21.81 -54.26 -11.86
CA ARG A 3 20.98 -53.76 -10.74
C ARG A 3 21.11 -52.25 -10.49
N ILE A 4 22.29 -51.66 -10.69
CA ILE A 4 22.53 -50.23 -10.47
C ILE A 4 21.78 -49.35 -11.50
N LYS A 5 21.61 -49.82 -12.75
CA LYS A 5 20.88 -49.07 -13.79
C LYS A 5 19.37 -48.94 -13.52
N LYS A 6 18.75 -49.84 -12.73
CA LYS A 6 17.30 -49.77 -12.42
C LYS A 6 16.97 -48.78 -11.30
N VAL A 7 17.88 -48.55 -10.36
CA VAL A 7 17.65 -47.63 -9.23
C VAL A 7 17.76 -46.17 -9.67
N VAL A 8 18.66 -45.87 -10.61
CA VAL A 8 18.86 -44.50 -11.13
C VAL A 8 17.69 -44.02 -12.00
N VAL A 9 16.98 -44.93 -12.68
CA VAL A 9 15.80 -44.58 -13.48
C VAL A 9 14.57 -44.34 -12.60
N LEU A 10 14.46 -45.05 -11.47
CA LEU A 10 13.30 -44.94 -10.56
C LEU A 10 13.34 -43.66 -9.71
N SER A 11 14.53 -43.18 -9.35
CA SER A 11 14.71 -41.92 -8.62
C SER A 11 14.51 -40.67 -9.49
N PHE A 12 14.71 -40.78 -10.81
CA PHE A 12 14.46 -39.66 -11.73
C PHE A 12 12.97 -39.48 -12.09
N THR A 13 12.16 -40.54 -11.98
CA THR A 13 10.71 -40.46 -12.28
C THR A 13 9.87 -39.84 -11.16
N ILE A 14 10.35 -39.81 -9.92
CA ILE A 14 9.60 -39.26 -8.77
C ILE A 14 9.73 -37.73 -8.68
N LEU A 15 10.76 -37.13 -9.29
CA LEU A 15 10.98 -35.68 -9.28
C LEU A 15 10.13 -34.91 -10.30
N CYS A 16 9.54 -35.60 -11.28
CA CYS A 16 8.70 -34.96 -12.32
C CYS A 16 7.21 -34.87 -11.97
N LEU A 17 6.78 -35.42 -10.83
CA LEU A 17 5.35 -35.42 -10.41
C LEU A 17 4.94 -34.25 -9.51
N LEU A 18 5.78 -33.23 -9.33
CA LEU A 18 5.41 -32.01 -8.62
C LEU A 18 5.33 -30.75 -9.51
N PRO A 19 4.36 -30.63 -10.46
CA PRO A 19 4.07 -29.34 -11.10
C PRO A 19 2.78 -28.67 -10.62
N ASN A 20 2.17 -29.04 -9.48
CA ASN A 20 0.89 -28.44 -9.05
C ASN A 20 0.97 -27.45 -7.87
N MET A 21 2.07 -27.41 -7.11
CA MET A 21 2.19 -26.43 -6.01
C MET A 21 2.48 -25.00 -6.49
N ALA A 22 3.20 -24.86 -7.60
CA ALA A 22 3.50 -23.56 -8.20
C ALA A 22 2.24 -22.89 -8.78
N ASN A 23 1.32 -23.68 -9.37
CA ASN A 23 0.08 -23.17 -9.94
C ASN A 23 -0.92 -22.73 -8.86
N ALA A 24 -1.05 -23.46 -7.74
CA ALA A 24 -1.91 -23.06 -6.63
C ALA A 24 -1.40 -21.76 -5.94
N ALA A 25 -0.08 -21.62 -5.76
CA ALA A 25 0.52 -20.38 -5.24
C ALA A 25 0.36 -19.19 -6.22
N ARG A 26 0.42 -19.47 -7.54
CA ARG A 26 0.20 -18.47 -8.61
C ARG A 26 -1.26 -18.07 -8.73
N GLU A 27 -2.19 -18.99 -8.54
CA GLU A 27 -3.63 -18.72 -8.55
C GLU A 27 -4.09 -18.03 -7.27
N LYS A 28 -3.54 -18.39 -6.10
CA LYS A 28 -3.70 -17.64 -4.84
C LYS A 28 -3.16 -16.21 -4.96
N ASN A 29 -2.01 -16.02 -5.60
CA ASN A 29 -1.49 -14.68 -5.93
C ASN A 29 -2.37 -13.93 -6.93
N ARG A 30 -2.96 -14.62 -7.92
CA ARG A 30 -3.88 -14.02 -8.91
C ARG A 30 -5.22 -13.63 -8.30
N LYS A 31 -5.75 -14.43 -7.37
CA LYS A 31 -6.97 -14.12 -6.58
C LYS A 31 -6.72 -12.98 -5.57
N ASN A 32 -5.50 -12.86 -5.03
CA ASN A 32 -5.06 -11.67 -4.28
C ASN A 32 -4.72 -10.45 -5.16
N LEU A 33 -4.72 -10.61 -6.49
CA LEU A 33 -4.55 -9.52 -7.44
C LEU A 33 -5.88 -8.85 -7.79
N GLU A 34 -6.95 -9.09 -7.03
CA GLU A 34 -8.02 -8.10 -6.95
C GLU A 34 -7.40 -6.80 -6.44
N LYS A 35 -7.43 -5.79 -7.31
CA LYS A 35 -6.89 -4.47 -7.02
C LYS A 35 -7.59 -3.95 -5.77
N ILE A 36 -6.86 -3.89 -4.65
CA ILE A 36 -7.40 -3.39 -3.38
C ILE A 36 -8.14 -2.09 -3.63
N ASP A 37 -9.42 -2.05 -3.25
CA ASP A 37 -10.18 -0.81 -3.23
C ASP A 37 -9.69 0.03 -2.06
N TRP A 38 -8.91 1.06 -2.38
CA TRP A 38 -8.38 1.99 -1.40
C TRP A 38 -9.41 3.03 -0.94
N ASN A 39 -10.57 3.16 -1.62
CA ASN A 39 -11.54 4.20 -1.31
C ASN A 39 -12.01 4.16 0.16
N PRO A 40 -12.42 3.01 0.74
CA PRO A 40 -12.83 2.97 2.14
C PRO A 40 -11.72 3.42 3.11
N VAL A 41 -10.47 3.06 2.83
CA VAL A 41 -9.31 3.49 3.62
C VAL A 41 -9.08 4.99 3.49
N ILE A 42 -9.13 5.51 2.27
CA ILE A 42 -8.87 6.93 2.00
C ILE A 42 -9.95 7.83 2.60
N GLU A 43 -11.24 7.46 2.46
CA GLU A 43 -12.34 8.23 3.06
C GLU A 43 -12.24 8.23 4.58
N ALA A 44 -11.92 7.09 5.20
CA ALA A 44 -11.71 7.02 6.65
C ALA A 44 -10.52 7.89 7.10
N ILE A 45 -9.41 7.90 6.34
CA ILE A 45 -8.27 8.80 6.61
C ILE A 45 -8.70 10.27 6.50
N ILE A 46 -9.45 10.65 5.47
CA ILE A 46 -9.96 12.03 5.30
C ILE A 46 -10.78 12.47 6.53
N MET A 47 -11.65 11.58 7.02
CA MET A 47 -12.46 11.85 8.21
C MET A 47 -11.61 12.01 9.47
N VAL A 48 -10.60 11.16 9.67
CA VAL A 48 -9.71 11.24 10.83
C VAL A 48 -8.79 12.48 10.79
N GLU A 49 -8.30 12.85 9.60
CA GLU A 49 -7.33 13.95 9.44
C GLU A 49 -7.97 15.33 9.50
N SER A 50 -9.18 15.49 8.97
CA SER A 50 -9.79 16.82 8.78
C SER A 50 -11.30 16.87 8.94
N GLY A 51 -11.96 15.74 9.17
CA GLY A 51 -13.42 15.66 9.09
C GLY A 51 -13.96 16.04 7.70
N GLY A 52 -13.16 15.85 6.63
CA GLY A 52 -13.53 16.26 5.27
C GLY A 52 -13.20 17.71 4.91
N ASN A 53 -12.65 18.51 5.84
CA ASN A 53 -12.31 19.91 5.54
C ASN A 53 -11.08 20.02 4.61
N ARG A 54 -11.34 20.30 3.33
CA ARG A 54 -10.29 20.48 2.32
C ARG A 54 -9.35 21.65 2.54
N PHE A 55 -9.66 22.58 3.46
CA PHE A 55 -8.82 23.73 3.81
C PHE A 55 -8.19 23.61 5.21
N ALA A 56 -8.34 22.48 5.89
CA ALA A 56 -7.75 22.23 7.20
C ALA A 56 -6.23 22.49 7.21
N LYS A 57 -5.72 23.05 8.31
CA LYS A 57 -4.30 23.36 8.48
C LYS A 57 -3.88 23.04 9.91
N SER A 58 -2.81 22.26 10.05
CA SER A 58 -2.15 21.97 11.33
C SER A 58 -0.64 22.00 11.11
N GLY A 59 0.02 23.02 11.67
CA GLY A 59 1.45 23.27 11.41
C GLY A 59 1.76 23.37 9.90
N ARG A 60 2.60 22.46 9.40
CA ARG A 60 2.98 22.37 7.98
C ARG A 60 2.04 21.49 7.15
N SER A 61 1.18 20.71 7.80
CA SER A 61 0.21 19.83 7.17
C SER A 61 -1.04 20.61 6.74
N VAL A 62 -1.53 20.34 5.53
CA VAL A 62 -2.71 21.03 5.00
C VAL A 62 -3.62 20.09 4.19
N GLY A 63 -4.86 20.51 4.05
CA GLY A 63 -5.87 19.85 3.23
C GLY A 63 -6.57 18.68 3.91
N ALA A 64 -7.46 18.04 3.16
CA ALA A 64 -8.35 17.00 3.69
C ALA A 64 -7.61 15.78 4.28
N MET A 65 -6.38 15.53 3.82
CA MET A 65 -5.55 14.40 4.27
C MET A 65 -4.30 14.86 5.03
N GLN A 66 -4.25 16.13 5.47
CA GLN A 66 -3.15 16.72 6.25
C GLN A 66 -1.75 16.43 5.69
N ILE A 67 -1.55 16.74 4.40
CA ILE A 67 -0.31 16.41 3.68
C ILE A 67 0.80 17.43 4.01
N THR A 68 2.01 16.93 4.29
CA THR A 68 3.19 17.76 4.56
C THR A 68 3.97 18.11 3.28
N PRO A 69 4.84 19.14 3.30
CA PRO A 69 5.76 19.42 2.19
C PRO A 69 6.71 18.24 1.90
N ILE A 70 7.11 17.48 2.93
CA ILE A 70 7.99 16.31 2.77
C ILE A 70 7.31 15.24 1.91
N LEU A 71 6.03 14.96 2.15
CA LEU A 71 5.27 14.01 1.35
C LEU A 71 5.17 14.45 -0.12
N VAL A 72 4.95 15.75 -0.38
CA VAL A 72 4.94 16.29 -1.76
C VAL A 72 6.30 16.09 -2.44
N SER A 73 7.40 16.39 -1.75
CA SER A 73 8.75 16.15 -2.25
C SER A 73 8.98 14.66 -2.54
N GLU A 74 8.47 13.78 -1.69
CA GLU A 74 8.58 12.34 -1.85
C GLU A 74 7.78 11.82 -3.06
N CYS A 75 6.54 12.30 -3.25
CA CYS A 75 5.77 12.01 -4.46
C CYS A 75 6.54 12.43 -5.72
N ASN A 76 7.13 13.63 -5.72
CA ASN A 76 7.92 14.11 -6.85
C ASN A 76 9.20 13.28 -7.08
N ARG A 77 9.85 12.82 -6.00
CA ARG A 77 11.00 11.91 -6.08
C ARG A 77 10.61 10.58 -6.72
N ILE A 78 9.46 10.02 -6.34
CA ILE A 78 8.93 8.78 -6.92
C ILE A 78 8.60 8.96 -8.41
N LEU A 79 7.92 10.05 -8.78
CA LEU A 79 7.60 10.35 -10.18
C LEU A 79 8.85 10.50 -11.04
N LYS A 80 9.89 11.18 -10.52
CA LYS A 80 11.20 11.26 -11.19
C LYS A 80 11.83 9.89 -11.38
N LYS A 81 11.85 9.03 -10.35
CA LYS A 81 12.35 7.64 -10.46
C LYS A 81 11.58 6.82 -11.50
N ARG A 82 10.30 7.13 -11.71
CA ARG A 82 9.43 6.49 -12.72
C ARG A 82 9.45 7.19 -14.08
N ASN A 83 10.37 8.14 -14.32
CA ASN A 83 10.46 8.93 -15.55
C ASN A 83 9.15 9.62 -15.97
N ARG A 84 8.35 10.07 -15.00
CA ARG A 84 7.09 10.80 -15.25
C ARG A 84 7.36 12.31 -15.23
N ARG A 85 6.81 13.02 -16.23
CA ARG A 85 6.90 14.50 -16.32
C ARG A 85 6.03 15.24 -15.30
N LYS A 86 4.98 14.59 -14.79
CA LYS A 86 4.06 15.16 -13.80
C LYS A 86 4.82 15.56 -12.52
N LYS A 87 4.45 16.69 -11.92
CA LYS A 87 4.97 17.16 -10.63
C LYS A 87 3.84 17.75 -9.79
N PHE A 88 3.80 17.41 -8.52
CA PHE A 88 2.91 18.01 -7.54
C PHE A 88 3.53 19.28 -6.96
N THR A 89 2.68 20.28 -6.70
CA THR A 89 3.02 21.53 -6.02
C THR A 89 2.54 21.52 -4.57
N LEU A 90 2.99 22.48 -3.76
CA LEU A 90 2.49 22.61 -2.39
C LEU A 90 1.00 22.98 -2.32
N ALA A 91 0.47 23.67 -3.33
CA ALA A 91 -0.94 24.03 -3.40
C ALA A 91 -1.84 22.82 -3.68
N ASP A 92 -1.31 21.78 -4.34
CA ASP A 92 -2.07 20.58 -4.71
C ASP A 92 -2.63 19.82 -3.50
N ARG A 93 -2.06 20.03 -2.31
CA ARG A 93 -2.51 19.44 -1.05
C ARG A 93 -3.94 19.84 -0.66
N TYR A 94 -4.43 21.00 -1.14
CA TYR A 94 -5.81 21.46 -0.93
C TYR A 94 -6.83 20.86 -1.91
N SER A 95 -6.37 20.09 -2.91
CA SER A 95 -7.24 19.35 -3.82
C SER A 95 -7.43 17.93 -3.29
N VAL A 96 -8.67 17.59 -2.90
CA VAL A 96 -8.99 16.22 -2.45
C VAL A 96 -8.55 15.19 -3.49
N LYS A 97 -8.86 15.43 -4.78
CA LYS A 97 -8.45 14.56 -5.88
C LYS A 97 -6.94 14.33 -5.92
N LYS A 98 -6.13 15.39 -5.87
CA LYS A 98 -4.66 15.26 -5.91
C LYS A 98 -4.10 14.64 -4.62
N SER A 99 -4.73 14.88 -3.48
CA SER A 99 -4.37 14.21 -2.21
C SER A 99 -4.58 12.71 -2.27
N LYS A 100 -5.69 12.24 -2.87
CA LYS A 100 -5.92 10.81 -3.15
C LYS A 100 -4.85 10.24 -4.09
N GLU A 101 -4.49 10.97 -5.15
CA GLU A 101 -3.42 10.56 -6.07
C GLU A 101 -2.05 10.46 -5.37
N MET A 102 -1.73 11.40 -4.48
CA MET A 102 -0.49 11.38 -3.69
C MET A 102 -0.47 10.18 -2.73
N PHE A 103 -1.59 9.88 -2.06
CA PHE A 103 -1.73 8.68 -1.22
C PHE A 103 -1.43 7.41 -2.02
N LEU A 104 -2.12 7.21 -3.15
CA LEU A 104 -1.94 6.03 -3.99
C LEU A 104 -0.52 5.91 -4.53
N LEU A 105 0.11 7.03 -4.89
CA LEU A 105 1.49 7.05 -5.35
C LEU A 105 2.46 6.58 -4.26
N ILE A 106 2.32 7.09 -3.03
CA ILE A 106 3.12 6.68 -1.87
C ILE A 106 2.94 5.19 -1.59
N GLN A 107 1.69 4.71 -1.52
CA GLN A 107 1.40 3.30 -1.26
C GLN A 107 1.98 2.38 -2.35
N SER A 108 1.87 2.79 -3.63
CA SER A 108 2.43 2.01 -4.74
C SER A 108 3.96 1.88 -4.73
N PHE A 109 4.67 2.68 -3.94
CA PHE A 109 6.14 2.66 -3.87
C PHE A 109 6.64 2.06 -2.56
N HIS A 110 6.02 2.42 -1.43
CA HIS A 110 6.48 2.04 -0.08
C HIS A 110 5.70 0.87 0.54
N ASN A 111 4.58 0.47 -0.08
CA ASN A 111 3.74 -0.63 0.37
C ASN A 111 3.38 -1.57 -0.80
N PRO A 112 4.38 -2.23 -1.43
CA PRO A 112 4.15 -3.07 -2.62
C PRO A 112 3.30 -4.31 -2.34
N ALA A 113 3.20 -4.74 -1.08
CA ALA A 113 2.34 -5.84 -0.65
C ALA A 113 0.87 -5.41 -0.44
N ASN A 114 0.55 -4.12 -0.62
CA ASN A 114 -0.76 -3.52 -0.39
C ASN A 114 -1.34 -3.83 1.01
N ASN A 115 -0.50 -3.80 2.04
CA ASN A 115 -0.95 -4.03 3.41
C ASN A 115 -1.73 -2.81 3.95
N ILE A 116 -3.01 -2.98 4.25
CA ILE A 116 -3.90 -1.88 4.72
C ILE A 116 -3.41 -1.30 6.05
N GLU A 117 -3.01 -2.14 7.00
CA GLU A 117 -2.52 -1.68 8.31
C GLU A 117 -1.24 -0.87 8.16
N GLN A 118 -0.29 -1.33 7.33
CA GLN A 118 0.92 -0.58 7.00
C GLN A 118 0.58 0.76 6.34
N ALA A 119 -0.40 0.79 5.42
CA ALA A 119 -0.83 2.02 4.77
C ALA A 119 -1.32 3.06 5.77
N ILE A 120 -2.20 2.64 6.69
CA ILE A 120 -2.78 3.51 7.73
C ILE A 120 -1.70 4.00 8.69
N ARG A 121 -0.86 3.09 9.19
CA ARG A 121 0.18 3.44 10.17
C ARG A 121 1.26 4.33 9.58
N SER A 122 1.71 4.05 8.36
CA SER A 122 2.73 4.84 7.69
C SER A 122 2.23 6.22 7.28
N TRP A 123 0.93 6.39 7.05
CA TRP A 123 0.34 7.71 6.83
C TRP A 123 0.50 8.63 8.05
N ASN A 124 0.30 8.08 9.26
CA ASN A 124 0.44 8.83 10.50
C ASN A 124 1.88 8.97 10.99
N GLY A 125 2.67 7.88 10.95
CA GLY A 125 3.98 7.80 11.57
C GLY A 125 5.17 7.83 10.61
N GLY A 126 4.93 7.94 9.30
CA GLY A 126 5.96 7.80 8.27
C GLY A 126 6.42 6.34 8.07
N LEU A 127 7.43 6.14 7.22
CA LEU A 127 7.87 4.81 6.79
C LEU A 127 8.44 3.94 7.92
N THR A 128 9.03 4.57 8.93
CA THR A 128 9.59 3.90 10.12
C THR A 128 8.61 3.91 11.29
N CYS A 129 7.30 3.96 11.02
CA CYS A 129 6.27 3.99 12.05
C CYS A 129 6.36 2.76 12.96
N SER A 130 6.09 2.95 14.26
CA SER A 130 5.94 1.83 15.20
C SER A 130 4.46 1.55 15.47
N ALA A 131 4.12 0.27 15.63
CA ALA A 131 2.75 -0.14 15.94
C ALA A 131 2.25 0.52 17.24
N LYS A 132 3.10 0.56 18.28
CA LYS A 132 2.79 1.19 19.57
C LYS A 132 2.40 2.66 19.44
N ARG A 133 3.16 3.46 18.68
CA ARG A 133 2.89 4.91 18.54
C ARG A 133 1.69 5.21 17.65
N THR A 134 1.43 4.36 16.65
CA THR A 134 0.36 4.56 15.67
C THR A 134 -0.95 3.86 16.01
N GLN A 135 -1.02 3.12 17.13
CA GLN A 135 -2.20 2.30 17.47
C GLN A 135 -3.48 3.14 17.63
N CYS A 136 -3.39 4.28 18.31
CA CYS A 136 -4.55 5.16 18.50
C CYS A 136 -5.07 5.67 17.14
N TYR A 137 -4.17 6.08 16.24
CA TYR A 137 -4.53 6.52 14.90
C TYR A 137 -5.17 5.39 14.09
N TYR A 138 -4.55 4.21 14.09
CA TYR A 138 -5.08 3.02 13.42
C TYR A 138 -6.51 2.70 13.89
N ASN A 139 -6.75 2.70 15.21
CA ASN A 139 -8.07 2.45 15.77
C ASN A 139 -9.11 3.51 15.32
N LYS A 140 -8.72 4.78 15.18
CA LYS A 140 -9.60 5.83 14.65
C LYS A 140 -10.01 5.54 13.22
N VAL A 141 -9.05 5.23 12.34
CA VAL A 141 -9.34 4.92 10.92
C VAL A 141 -10.21 3.67 10.79
N MET A 142 -9.88 2.59 11.51
CA MET A 142 -10.69 1.37 11.47
C MET A 142 -12.13 1.59 11.95
N ARG A 143 -12.36 2.50 12.89
CA ARG A 143 -13.70 2.87 13.33
C ARG A 143 -14.47 3.65 12.26
N GLU A 144 -13.83 4.59 11.57
CA GLU A 144 -14.47 5.29 10.45
C GLU A 144 -14.78 4.33 9.27
N MET A 145 -13.88 3.40 8.96
CA MET A 145 -14.13 2.37 7.93
C MET A 145 -15.34 1.49 8.23
N LYS A 146 -15.64 1.22 9.51
CA LYS A 146 -16.81 0.44 9.92
C LYS A 146 -18.13 1.20 9.75
N LYS A 147 -18.12 2.53 9.84
CA LYS A 147 -19.32 3.37 9.66
C LYS A 147 -19.72 3.51 8.18
N ALA A 148 -18.75 3.34 7.28
CA ALA A 148 -18.95 3.46 5.84
C ALA A 148 -19.48 2.17 5.18
N LYS A 149 -19.76 1.12 5.97
CA LYS A 149 -20.39 -0.13 5.56
C LYS A 149 -21.86 -0.12 5.95
#